data_AF-A0A3B8R6L8-F1
#
_entry.id   AF-A0A3B8R6L8-F1
#
_cell.length_a   1.000
_cell.length_b   1.000
_cell.length_c   1.000
_cell.angle_alpha   90.00
_cell.angle_beta   90.00
_cell.angle_gamma   90.00
#
_symmetry.space_group_name_H-M   'P 1'
#
loop_
_entity.id
_entity.type
_entity.pdbx_description
1 polymer ?
#
loop_
_entity_poly.entity_id
_entity_poly.type
_entity_poly.pdbx_seq_one_letter_code
_entity_poly.pdbx_strand_id
1 'polypeptide(L)'
;MNKLIALLSLFLACVGTMKAQTAQQPYFQLPIIPDSIKSFDKRLDYMVEHYWDFADMKKVFSSRPKMAEAFDTYINFMPHATATKAKASVSKFLKSIKKPEDLLFIAELAEGKLYADTALLPSDELYVLFAQAVADNRGVNRNAKMRFEHQARTLSRTQRGMKAPEFEFTTPEGLRRTFQPDTTARVTVLFFNDPDCTDCRLARVRLDADLHTQKLVETGVVDIVSITPTDGTDPLWLNATASYPTSWTVGAAPDIDEVYDIRRSPTLYLIDHQGLIQLKTDNAEAVLSILSAFHPKRTPAAPKQ
;
A
#
# COMPACT_ATOMS: atom_id res chain seq x y z
N MET A 1 -13.51 70.13 -18.73
CA MET A 1 -13.74 68.94 -19.60
C MET A 1 -12.39 68.31 -19.88
N ASN A 2 -12.03 67.23 -19.15
CA ASN A 2 -12.10 65.84 -19.63
C ASN A 2 -11.17 65.61 -20.83
N LYS A 3 -10.14 64.75 -20.86
CA LYS A 3 -9.76 63.51 -20.15
C LYS A 3 -8.26 63.25 -20.47
N LEU A 4 -7.43 62.90 -19.49
CA LEU A 4 -7.00 61.52 -19.17
C LEU A 4 -6.19 60.79 -20.28
N ILE A 5 -4.93 60.53 -19.94
CA ILE A 5 -4.21 59.24 -20.01
C ILE A 5 -3.51 58.83 -21.32
N ALA A 6 -2.18 58.91 -21.21
CA ALA A 6 -1.12 58.06 -21.74
C ALA A 6 -1.51 56.62 -22.13
N LEU A 7 -1.06 56.15 -23.29
CA LEU A 7 -0.59 54.77 -23.53
C LEU A 7 -0.30 54.58 -25.02
N LEU A 8 0.98 54.60 -25.42
CA LEU A 8 1.46 53.80 -26.55
C LEU A 8 3.00 53.80 -26.54
N SER A 9 3.59 52.90 -25.75
CA SER A 9 5.01 52.56 -25.87
C SER A 9 5.15 51.05 -25.91
N LEU A 10 5.29 50.57 -27.14
CA LEU A 10 6.28 49.60 -27.57
C LEU A 10 6.29 48.22 -26.87
N PHE A 11 5.73 47.27 -27.61
CA PHE A 11 6.17 45.88 -27.70
C PHE A 11 7.68 45.72 -27.41
N LEU A 12 8.03 45.09 -26.29
CA LEU A 12 9.31 44.40 -26.13
C LEU A 12 9.17 43.22 -25.14
N ALA A 13 9.11 42.03 -25.71
CA ALA A 13 9.56 40.75 -25.16
C ALA A 13 9.16 40.37 -23.72
N CYS A 14 7.94 39.84 -23.57
CA CYS A 14 7.71 38.76 -22.59
C CYS A 14 8.33 37.47 -23.13
N VAL A 15 9.66 37.32 -22.99
CA VAL A 15 10.28 35.99 -23.00
C VAL A 15 10.24 35.53 -21.55
N GLY A 16 9.20 34.77 -21.22
CA GLY A 16 9.14 34.07 -19.95
C GLY A 16 10.39 33.21 -19.80
N THR A 17 11.15 33.46 -18.74
CA THR A 17 12.21 32.57 -18.30
C THR A 17 11.56 31.30 -17.75
N MET A 18 11.14 30.41 -18.66
CA MET A 18 11.09 29.00 -18.31
C MET A 18 12.53 28.63 -17.96
N LYS A 19 12.82 28.52 -16.66
CA LYS A 19 14.03 27.83 -16.21
C LYS A 19 13.94 26.43 -16.80
N ALA A 20 14.72 26.19 -17.85
CA ALA A 20 15.04 24.83 -18.25
C ALA A 20 15.55 24.14 -16.98
N GLN A 21 14.83 23.10 -16.56
CA GLN A 21 15.24 22.24 -15.46
C GLN A 21 16.58 21.67 -15.90
N THR A 22 17.66 22.23 -15.35
CA THR A 22 19.02 21.83 -15.71
C THR A 22 19.11 20.38 -15.30
N ALA A 23 19.33 19.46 -16.25
CA ALA A 23 19.54 18.06 -15.93
C ALA A 23 20.72 17.98 -14.96
N GLN A 24 20.42 17.81 -13.68
CA GLN A 24 21.40 17.77 -12.62
C GLN A 24 22.29 16.56 -12.88
N GLN A 25 23.60 16.78 -12.95
CA GLN A 25 24.55 15.69 -13.19
C GLN A 25 24.37 14.62 -12.10
N PRO A 26 24.28 13.34 -12.45
CA PRO A 26 24.06 12.28 -11.48
C PRO A 26 25.22 12.24 -10.48
N TYR A 27 24.93 11.81 -9.25
CA TYR A 27 25.93 11.84 -8.17
C TYR A 27 27.14 10.93 -8.44
N PHE A 28 26.94 9.88 -9.23
CA PHE A 28 27.96 8.99 -9.77
C PHE A 28 27.55 8.57 -11.20
N GLN A 29 28.47 7.93 -11.92
CA GLN A 29 28.21 7.44 -13.26
C GLN A 29 27.11 6.37 -13.26
N LEU A 30 26.08 6.52 -14.10
CA LEU A 30 25.07 5.49 -14.29
C LEU A 30 25.60 4.36 -15.18
N PRO A 31 25.08 3.11 -15.04
CA PRO A 31 25.52 2.00 -15.85
C PRO A 31 25.23 2.23 -17.33
N ILE A 32 26.23 1.94 -18.17
CA ILE A 32 26.07 1.93 -19.63
C ILE A 32 25.42 0.60 -19.99
N ILE A 33 24.19 0.66 -20.53
CA ILE A 33 23.46 -0.53 -20.95
C ILE A 33 24.04 -1.04 -22.27
N PRO A 34 24.51 -2.30 -22.35
CA PRO A 34 25.09 -2.84 -23.57
C PRO A 34 24.12 -2.79 -24.75
N ASP A 35 24.63 -2.43 -25.94
CA ASP A 35 23.83 -2.36 -27.18
C ASP A 35 23.25 -3.71 -27.59
N SER A 36 23.79 -4.82 -27.08
CA SER A 36 23.24 -6.17 -27.28
C SER A 36 21.89 -6.36 -26.60
N ILE A 37 21.57 -5.58 -25.55
CA ILE A 37 20.27 -5.64 -24.86
C ILE A 37 19.27 -4.75 -25.60
N LYS A 38 18.49 -5.39 -26.49
CA LYS A 38 17.49 -4.69 -27.33
C LYS A 38 16.14 -4.48 -26.66
N SER A 39 15.69 -5.46 -25.87
CA SER A 39 14.39 -5.41 -25.19
C SER A 39 14.37 -4.31 -24.13
N PHE A 40 13.37 -3.44 -24.18
CA PHE A 40 13.21 -2.32 -23.24
C PHE A 40 13.20 -2.79 -21.77
N ASP A 41 12.39 -3.81 -21.45
CA ASP A 41 12.29 -4.35 -20.09
C ASP A 41 13.64 -4.90 -19.60
N LYS A 42 14.37 -5.62 -20.46
CA LYS A 42 15.71 -6.13 -20.12
C LYS A 42 16.74 -5.00 -19.91
N ARG A 43 16.58 -3.87 -20.60
CA ARG A 43 17.43 -2.69 -20.41
C ARG A 43 17.16 -2.04 -19.05
N LEU A 44 15.91 -2.03 -18.60
CA LEU A 44 15.51 -1.52 -17.28
C LEU A 44 15.92 -2.44 -16.14
N ASP A 45 15.77 -3.77 -16.32
CA ASP A 45 16.33 -4.76 -15.41
C ASP A 45 17.84 -4.52 -15.23
N TYR A 46 18.58 -4.36 -16.34
CA TYR A 46 20.01 -4.06 -16.29
C TYR A 46 20.31 -2.75 -15.56
N MET A 47 19.55 -1.68 -15.84
CA MET A 47 19.72 -0.39 -15.15
C MET A 47 19.57 -0.54 -13.64
N VAL A 48 18.54 -1.24 -13.16
CA VAL A 48 18.29 -1.45 -11.74
C VAL A 48 19.39 -2.32 -11.11
N GLU A 49 19.73 -3.45 -11.73
CA GLU A 49 20.74 -4.41 -11.19
C GLU A 49 22.14 -3.79 -11.02
N HIS A 50 22.50 -2.90 -11.92
CA HIS A 50 23.82 -2.27 -12.00
C HIS A 50 23.84 -0.82 -11.51
N TYR A 51 22.72 -0.30 -11.01
CA TYR A 51 22.57 1.12 -10.66
C TYR A 51 23.67 1.59 -9.69
N TRP A 52 23.97 0.79 -8.67
CA TRP A 52 24.92 1.14 -7.62
C TRP A 52 26.37 0.72 -7.91
N ASP A 53 26.67 0.11 -9.06
CA ASP A 53 27.99 -0.51 -9.32
C ASP A 53 29.13 0.51 -9.41
N PHE A 54 28.84 1.74 -9.83
CA PHE A 54 29.82 2.83 -9.93
C PHE A 54 29.80 3.77 -8.70
N ALA A 55 28.92 3.53 -7.73
CA ALA A 55 28.87 4.30 -6.50
C ALA A 55 29.99 3.84 -5.54
N ASP A 56 30.87 4.77 -5.12
CA ASP A 56 31.79 4.50 -4.02
C ASP A 56 30.99 4.44 -2.71
N MET A 57 30.53 3.24 -2.34
CA MET A 57 29.70 3.02 -1.15
C MET A 57 30.34 3.48 0.17
N LYS A 58 31.66 3.73 0.20
CA LYS A 58 32.33 4.31 1.38
C LYS A 58 32.16 5.82 1.48
N LYS A 59 31.92 6.50 0.35
CA LYS A 59 31.83 7.97 0.26
C LYS A 59 30.45 8.49 -0.13
N VAL A 60 29.60 7.66 -0.73
CA VAL A 60 28.28 8.08 -1.24
C VAL A 60 27.38 8.69 -0.15
N PHE A 61 27.59 8.32 1.12
CA PHE A 61 26.86 8.90 2.24
C PHE A 61 27.46 10.21 2.79
N SER A 62 28.56 10.73 2.23
CA SER A 62 29.16 12.00 2.67
C SER A 62 28.30 13.22 2.33
N SER A 63 27.33 13.08 1.42
CA SER A 63 26.33 14.08 1.08
C SER A 63 24.93 13.47 1.11
N ARG A 64 24.21 13.65 2.23
CA ARG A 64 22.82 13.19 2.38
C ARG A 64 21.89 13.70 1.26
N PRO A 65 21.94 14.98 0.84
CA PRO A 65 21.07 15.47 -0.23
C PRO A 65 21.32 14.76 -1.56
N LYS A 66 22.58 14.65 -1.99
CA LYS A 66 22.92 13.96 -3.25
C LYS A 66 22.60 12.47 -3.20
N MET A 67 22.78 11.84 -2.03
CA MET A 67 22.38 10.44 -1.83
C MET A 67 20.86 10.27 -1.92
N ALA A 68 20.08 11.21 -1.38
CA ALA A 68 18.62 11.18 -1.47
C ALA A 68 18.14 11.33 -2.93
N GLU A 69 18.73 12.24 -3.71
CA GLU A 69 18.45 12.39 -5.14
C GLU A 69 18.81 11.12 -5.94
N ALA A 70 19.97 10.51 -5.64
CA ALA A 70 20.38 9.26 -6.27
C ALA A 70 19.46 8.09 -5.89
N PHE A 71 18.99 8.04 -4.64
CA PHE A 71 18.02 7.04 -4.19
C PHE A 71 16.64 7.26 -4.83
N ASP A 72 16.19 8.50 -4.98
CA ASP A 72 14.94 8.83 -5.67
C ASP A 72 14.95 8.34 -7.12
N THR A 73 16.05 8.65 -7.83
CA THR A 73 16.26 8.17 -9.21
C THR A 73 16.26 6.62 -9.27
N TYR A 74 16.92 5.96 -8.32
CA TYR A 74 16.93 4.49 -8.21
C TYR A 74 15.52 3.91 -8.06
N ILE A 75 14.72 4.48 -7.15
CA ILE A 75 13.35 4.02 -6.89
C ILE A 75 12.43 4.26 -8.10
N ASN A 76 12.63 5.36 -8.84
CA ASN A 76 11.83 5.66 -10.04
C ASN A 76 12.04 4.64 -11.18
N PHE A 77 13.12 3.86 -11.18
CA PHE A 77 13.28 2.76 -12.14
C PHE A 77 12.53 1.48 -11.74
N MET A 78 12.17 1.32 -10.46
CA MET A 78 11.59 0.08 -9.93
C MET A 78 10.28 -0.35 -10.61
N PRO A 79 9.30 0.54 -10.88
CA PRO A 79 8.03 0.14 -11.50
C PRO A 79 8.18 -0.43 -12.91
N HIS A 80 9.33 -0.21 -13.54
CA HIS A 80 9.59 -0.62 -14.92
C HIS A 80 10.51 -1.85 -15.02
N ALA A 81 11.12 -2.27 -13.91
CA ALA A 81 11.88 -3.51 -13.84
C ALA A 81 10.99 -4.68 -13.40
N THR A 82 11.42 -5.90 -13.67
CA THR A 82 10.75 -7.09 -13.15
C THR A 82 10.86 -7.15 -11.62
N ALA A 83 9.80 -7.59 -10.95
CA ALA A 83 9.75 -7.64 -9.48
C ALA A 83 10.92 -8.44 -8.88
N THR A 84 11.33 -9.53 -9.53
CA THR A 84 12.49 -10.33 -9.11
C THR A 84 13.79 -9.52 -9.13
N LYS A 85 14.03 -8.75 -10.19
CA LYS A 85 15.26 -7.95 -10.34
C LYS A 85 15.25 -6.73 -9.43
N ALA A 86 14.11 -6.05 -9.28
CA ALA A 86 13.93 -4.96 -8.32
C ALA A 86 14.25 -5.41 -6.88
N LYS A 87 13.64 -6.51 -6.40
CA LYS A 87 13.88 -7.07 -5.06
C LYS A 87 15.34 -7.51 -4.86
N ALA A 88 15.93 -8.17 -5.86
CA ALA A 88 17.33 -8.61 -5.81
C ALA A 88 18.29 -7.41 -5.73
N SER A 89 18.04 -6.36 -6.51
CA SER A 89 18.84 -5.13 -6.49
C SER A 89 18.73 -4.41 -5.14
N VAL A 90 17.52 -4.25 -4.60
CA VAL A 90 17.32 -3.66 -3.25
C VAL A 90 18.09 -4.47 -2.20
N SER A 91 18.01 -5.79 -2.24
CA SER A 91 18.73 -6.68 -1.32
C SER A 91 20.25 -6.54 -1.44
N LYS A 92 20.79 -6.43 -2.66
CA LYS A 92 22.22 -6.18 -2.92
C LYS A 92 22.65 -4.82 -2.39
N PHE A 93 21.87 -3.78 -2.65
CA PHE A 93 22.12 -2.42 -2.17
C PHE A 93 22.14 -2.35 -0.64
N LEU A 94 21.14 -2.89 0.04
CA LEU A 94 21.07 -2.91 1.50
C LEU A 94 22.27 -3.62 2.14
N LYS A 95 22.73 -4.74 1.58
CA LYS A 95 23.94 -5.46 2.05
C LYS A 95 25.23 -4.66 1.88
N SER A 96 25.26 -3.71 0.95
CA SER A 96 26.43 -2.86 0.72
C SER A 96 26.57 -1.74 1.76
N ILE A 97 25.49 -1.35 2.41
CA ILE A 97 25.47 -0.33 3.47
C ILE A 97 26.04 -0.92 4.76
N LYS A 98 27.09 -0.30 5.32
CA LYS A 98 27.80 -0.83 6.50
C LYS A 98 27.47 -0.13 7.80
N LYS A 99 27.11 1.15 7.74
CA LYS A 99 26.85 1.95 8.93
C LYS A 99 25.37 1.95 9.28
N PRO A 100 24.98 1.70 10.55
CA PRO A 100 23.58 1.71 10.96
C PRO A 100 22.85 3.03 10.66
N GLU A 101 23.51 4.17 10.81
CA GLU A 101 22.93 5.49 10.52
C GLU A 101 22.68 5.71 9.02
N ASP A 102 23.50 5.12 8.15
CA ASP A 102 23.29 5.17 6.69
C ASP A 102 22.11 4.28 6.28
N LEU A 103 21.99 3.11 6.91
CA LEU A 103 20.87 2.20 6.68
C LEU A 103 19.54 2.83 7.13
N LEU A 104 19.52 3.43 8.32
CA LEU A 104 18.35 4.13 8.84
C LEU A 104 17.93 5.27 7.90
N PHE A 105 18.88 6.12 7.48
CA PHE A 105 18.63 7.19 6.53
C PHE A 105 17.98 6.69 5.23
N ILE A 106 18.49 5.60 4.66
CA ILE A 106 17.91 5.00 3.44
C ILE A 106 16.51 4.44 3.69
N ALA A 107 16.28 3.80 4.83
CA ALA A 107 14.97 3.27 5.16
C ALA A 107 13.92 4.36 5.36
N GLU A 108 14.30 5.51 5.95
CA GLU A 108 13.41 6.69 6.07
C GLU A 108 13.07 7.29 4.70
N LEU A 109 14.02 7.33 3.76
CA LEU A 109 13.73 7.71 2.38
C LEU A 109 12.78 6.70 1.72
N ALA A 110 13.00 5.40 1.92
CA ALA A 110 12.13 4.36 1.38
C ALA A 110 10.72 4.44 1.97
N GLU A 111 10.60 4.74 3.27
CA GLU A 111 9.32 4.94 3.97
C GLU A 111 8.51 6.04 3.29
N GLY A 112 9.10 7.22 3.08
CA GLY A 112 8.43 8.34 2.41
C GLY A 112 8.06 8.08 0.95
N LYS A 113 8.81 7.21 0.24
CA LYS A 113 8.64 6.98 -1.20
C LYS A 113 7.72 5.80 -1.54
N LEU A 114 7.71 4.78 -0.68
CA LEU A 114 7.07 3.49 -0.95
C LEU A 114 5.95 3.14 0.05
N TYR A 115 5.92 3.76 1.23
CA TYR A 115 5.04 3.34 2.32
C TYR A 115 4.12 4.43 2.87
N ALA A 116 4.58 5.67 3.00
CA ALA A 116 3.77 6.75 3.54
C ALA A 116 2.46 6.93 2.74
N ASP A 117 1.44 7.49 3.36
CA ASP A 117 0.16 7.75 2.69
C ASP A 117 0.30 8.73 1.52
N THR A 118 1.39 9.51 1.51
CA THR A 118 1.77 10.43 0.42
C THR A 118 2.74 9.82 -0.60
N ALA A 119 3.06 8.53 -0.47
CA ALA A 119 3.97 7.83 -1.39
C ALA A 119 3.42 7.86 -2.83
N LEU A 120 4.22 8.37 -3.76
CA LEU A 120 3.87 8.39 -5.18
C LEU A 120 4.06 7.03 -5.86
N LEU A 121 4.88 6.16 -5.30
CA LEU A 121 5.19 4.82 -5.81
C LEU A 121 4.96 3.76 -4.73
N PRO A 122 3.72 3.60 -4.23
CA PRO A 122 3.43 2.70 -3.13
C PRO A 122 3.80 1.25 -3.50
N SER A 123 4.63 0.62 -2.68
CA SER A 123 5.07 -0.77 -2.89
C SER A 123 5.46 -1.44 -1.57
N ASP A 124 4.49 -2.14 -0.98
CA ASP A 124 4.66 -2.90 0.26
C ASP A 124 5.78 -3.95 0.12
N GLU A 125 5.81 -4.65 -1.02
CA GLU A 125 6.77 -5.72 -1.31
C GLU A 125 8.22 -5.23 -1.41
N LEU A 126 8.45 -4.00 -1.89
CA LEU A 126 9.79 -3.41 -1.92
C LEU A 126 10.13 -2.77 -0.58
N TYR A 127 9.17 -2.03 0.01
CA TYR A 127 9.38 -1.34 1.27
C TYR A 127 9.76 -2.29 2.41
N VAL A 128 9.10 -3.45 2.51
CA VAL A 128 9.35 -4.43 3.57
C VAL A 128 10.83 -4.85 3.62
N LEU A 129 11.56 -4.84 2.50
CA LEU A 129 12.99 -5.15 2.47
C LEU A 129 13.82 -4.11 3.24
N PHE A 130 13.47 -2.83 3.12
CA PHE A 130 14.14 -1.74 3.84
C PHE A 130 13.79 -1.76 5.33
N ALA A 131 12.50 -1.91 5.65
CA ALA A 131 12.04 -1.99 7.03
C ALA A 131 12.66 -3.20 7.76
N GLN A 132 12.69 -4.37 7.12
CA GLN A 132 13.31 -5.58 7.67
C GLN A 132 14.81 -5.40 7.87
N ALA A 133 15.52 -4.75 6.94
CA ALA A 133 16.95 -4.50 7.10
C ALA A 133 17.26 -3.65 8.34
N VAL A 134 16.44 -2.64 8.65
CA VAL A 134 16.56 -1.87 9.89
C VAL A 134 16.18 -2.72 11.12
N ALA A 135 15.07 -3.44 11.04
CA ALA A 135 14.58 -4.33 12.10
C ALA A 135 15.59 -5.42 12.48
N ASP A 136 16.40 -5.92 11.54
CA ASP A 136 17.41 -6.94 11.83
C ASP A 136 18.76 -6.36 12.25
N ASN A 137 19.00 -5.07 12.05
CA ASN A 137 20.27 -4.45 12.37
C ASN A 137 20.41 -4.19 13.88
N ARG A 138 21.49 -4.70 14.49
CA ARG A 138 21.77 -4.56 15.93
C ARG A 138 22.33 -3.19 16.31
N GLY A 139 22.90 -2.46 15.37
CA GLY A 139 23.53 -1.16 15.61
C GLY A 139 22.59 0.04 15.44
N VAL A 140 21.38 -0.17 14.90
CA VAL A 140 20.39 0.91 14.79
C VAL A 140 19.79 1.21 16.18
N ASN A 141 19.58 2.49 16.48
CA ASN A 141 18.96 2.94 17.71
C ASN A 141 17.59 2.26 17.94
N ARG A 142 17.36 1.77 19.16
CA ARG A 142 16.14 1.02 19.51
C ARG A 142 14.85 1.79 19.21
N ASN A 143 14.79 3.09 19.52
CA ASN A 143 13.58 3.88 19.31
C ASN A 143 13.27 4.07 17.83
N ALA A 144 14.29 4.34 17.00
CA ALA A 144 14.13 4.40 15.56
C ALA A 144 13.70 3.05 14.97
N LYS A 145 14.22 1.96 15.54
CA LYS A 145 13.99 0.58 15.09
C LYS A 145 12.56 0.08 15.36
N MET A 146 11.93 0.45 16.49
CA MET A 146 10.59 -0.03 16.84
C MET A 146 9.55 0.22 15.74
N ARG A 147 9.60 1.40 15.11
CA ARG A 147 8.69 1.75 14.00
C ARG A 147 8.85 0.79 12.81
N PHE A 148 10.09 0.56 12.36
CA PHE A 148 10.37 -0.34 11.24
C PHE A 148 10.10 -1.81 11.59
N GLU A 149 10.31 -2.23 12.84
CA GLU A 149 9.96 -3.57 13.31
C GLU A 149 8.44 -3.82 13.23
N HIS A 150 7.63 -2.87 13.69
CA HIS A 150 6.18 -2.97 13.58
C HIS A 150 5.74 -3.03 12.11
N GLN A 151 6.20 -2.10 11.27
CA GLN A 151 5.86 -2.07 9.84
C GLN A 151 6.29 -3.36 9.12
N ALA A 152 7.51 -3.85 9.35
CA ALA A 152 7.98 -5.09 8.73
C ALA A 152 7.16 -6.31 9.18
N ARG A 153 6.81 -6.38 10.47
CA ARG A 153 5.98 -7.45 11.04
C ARG A 153 4.60 -7.48 10.43
N THR A 154 3.93 -6.33 10.35
CA THR A 154 2.57 -6.24 9.81
C THR A 154 2.56 -6.53 8.31
N LEU A 155 3.45 -5.88 7.54
CA LEU A 155 3.54 -6.08 6.09
C LEU A 155 3.90 -7.50 5.70
N SER A 156 4.85 -8.14 6.38
CA SER A 156 5.27 -9.52 6.04
C SER A 156 4.14 -10.55 6.21
N ARG A 157 3.07 -10.21 6.93
CA ARG A 157 1.93 -11.09 7.20
C ARG A 157 0.66 -10.72 6.42
N THR A 158 0.62 -9.55 5.78
CA THR A 158 -0.60 -8.95 5.20
C THR A 158 -0.46 -8.66 3.70
N GLN A 159 0.60 -9.17 3.07
CA GLN A 159 0.81 -9.06 1.63
C GLN A 159 0.03 -10.11 0.85
N ARG A 160 -0.14 -9.86 -0.45
CA ARG A 160 -0.70 -10.84 -1.38
C ARG A 160 0.07 -12.17 -1.29
N GLY A 161 -0.67 -13.27 -1.26
CA GLY A 161 -0.15 -14.63 -1.12
C GLY A 161 0.12 -15.05 0.33
N MET A 162 0.06 -14.15 1.30
CA MET A 162 0.15 -14.51 2.72
C MET A 162 -1.19 -15.01 3.24
N LYS A 163 -1.14 -15.93 4.21
CA LYS A 163 -2.34 -16.35 4.95
C LYS A 163 -2.82 -15.19 5.83
N ALA A 164 -4.08 -14.82 5.68
CA ALA A 164 -4.67 -13.72 6.42
C ALA A 164 -4.63 -14.01 7.94
N PRO A 165 -4.02 -13.11 8.76
CA PRO A 165 -3.93 -13.29 10.20
C PRO A 165 -5.28 -13.41 10.91
N GLU A 166 -5.32 -14.24 11.96
CA GLU A 166 -6.43 -14.29 12.90
C GLU A 166 -6.37 -13.11 13.88
N PHE A 167 -7.53 -12.66 14.36
CA PHE A 167 -7.64 -11.62 15.39
C PHE A 167 -8.94 -11.74 16.18
N GLU A 168 -8.98 -11.16 17.37
CA GLU A 168 -10.20 -11.06 18.18
C GLU A 168 -10.93 -9.75 17.90
N PHE A 169 -12.26 -9.78 17.97
CA PHE A 169 -13.10 -8.60 17.85
C PHE A 169 -14.34 -8.72 18.74
N THR A 170 -15.00 -7.60 19.00
CA THR A 170 -16.25 -7.53 19.77
C THR A 170 -17.40 -7.13 18.84
N THR A 171 -18.51 -7.88 18.85
CA THR A 171 -19.71 -7.57 18.05
C THR A 171 -20.51 -6.42 18.68
N PRO A 172 -21.46 -5.79 17.96
CA PRO A 172 -22.34 -4.76 18.52
C PRO A 172 -23.16 -5.23 19.74
N GLU A 173 -23.41 -6.53 19.86
CA GLU A 173 -24.08 -7.15 21.03
C GLU A 173 -23.13 -7.35 22.23
N GLY A 174 -21.86 -6.96 22.12
CA GLY A 174 -20.85 -7.12 23.16
C GLY A 174 -20.22 -8.52 23.21
N LEU A 175 -20.43 -9.36 22.20
CA LEU A 175 -19.86 -10.72 22.16
C LEU A 175 -18.44 -10.70 21.62
N ARG A 176 -17.51 -11.35 22.32
CA ARG A 176 -16.16 -11.59 21.80
C ARG A 176 -16.17 -12.73 20.79
N ARG A 177 -15.51 -12.51 19.66
CA ARG A 177 -15.37 -13.45 18.54
C ARG A 177 -13.94 -13.44 18.02
N THR A 178 -13.59 -14.46 17.26
CA THR A 178 -12.31 -14.57 16.57
C THR A 178 -12.59 -14.62 15.08
N PHE A 179 -11.93 -13.74 14.33
CA PHE A 179 -11.87 -13.86 12.89
C PHE A 179 -10.83 -14.90 12.51
N GLN A 180 -11.22 -15.84 11.65
CA GLN A 180 -10.34 -16.74 10.95
C GLN A 180 -10.88 -16.90 9.52
N PRO A 181 -10.03 -16.91 8.47
CA PRO A 181 -10.50 -17.15 7.12
C PRO A 181 -11.24 -18.47 6.99
N ASP A 182 -12.43 -18.45 6.38
CA ASP A 182 -13.17 -19.67 6.05
C ASP A 182 -12.47 -20.38 4.89
N THR A 183 -11.69 -21.41 5.22
CA THR A 183 -10.93 -22.19 4.24
C THR A 183 -11.73 -23.34 3.60
N THR A 184 -13.05 -23.40 3.85
CA THR A 184 -13.88 -24.55 3.46
C THR A 184 -14.79 -24.26 2.28
N ALA A 185 -15.31 -23.03 2.16
CA ALA A 185 -16.39 -22.80 1.21
C ALA A 185 -16.61 -21.36 0.74
N ARG A 186 -15.90 -20.37 1.29
CA ARG A 186 -16.18 -18.94 1.08
C ARG A 186 -14.92 -18.15 0.72
N VAL A 187 -15.14 -17.08 -0.03
CA VAL A 187 -14.20 -15.97 -0.14
C VAL A 187 -14.59 -14.91 0.89
N THR A 188 -13.63 -14.27 1.52
CA THR A 188 -13.89 -13.21 2.51
C THR A 188 -13.48 -11.86 1.97
N VAL A 189 -14.37 -10.87 2.07
CA VAL A 189 -14.03 -9.45 1.99
C VAL A 189 -13.88 -8.96 3.42
N LEU A 190 -12.64 -8.75 3.85
CA LEU A 190 -12.34 -8.16 5.15
C LEU A 190 -12.17 -6.65 4.96
N PHE A 191 -13.12 -5.90 5.52
CA PHE A 191 -13.30 -4.47 5.31
C PHE A 191 -12.99 -3.72 6.60
N PHE A 192 -11.83 -3.08 6.66
CA PHE A 192 -11.45 -2.19 7.75
C PHE A 192 -11.96 -0.78 7.47
N ASN A 193 -12.73 -0.24 8.41
CA ASN A 193 -13.48 0.98 8.18
C ASN A 193 -13.70 1.80 9.45
N ASP A 194 -13.88 3.11 9.25
CA ASP A 194 -14.26 4.06 10.27
C ASP A 194 -15.64 4.67 9.92
N PRO A 195 -16.64 4.65 10.82
CA PRO A 195 -17.95 5.28 10.60
C PRO A 195 -17.90 6.76 10.20
N ASP A 196 -16.94 7.51 10.72
CA ASP A 196 -16.80 8.95 10.47
C ASP A 196 -16.07 9.23 9.14
N CYS A 197 -15.40 8.22 8.57
CA CYS A 197 -14.75 8.33 7.26
C CYS A 197 -15.76 8.28 6.10
N THR A 198 -15.79 9.36 5.30
CA THR A 198 -16.67 9.48 4.12
C THR A 198 -16.42 8.39 3.09
N ASP A 199 -15.16 8.07 2.80
CA ASP A 199 -14.81 7.04 1.83
C ASP A 199 -15.17 5.64 2.33
N CYS A 200 -15.08 5.40 3.65
CA CYS A 200 -15.59 4.17 4.27
C CYS A 200 -17.09 4.02 4.10
N ARG A 201 -17.87 5.09 4.35
CA ARG A 201 -19.32 5.05 4.15
C ARG A 201 -19.67 4.79 2.69
N LEU A 202 -18.96 5.42 1.75
CA LEU A 202 -19.17 5.22 0.32
C LEU A 202 -18.84 3.78 -0.11
N ALA A 203 -17.70 3.24 0.33
CA ALA A 203 -17.32 1.85 0.09
C ALA A 203 -18.37 0.87 0.62
N ARG A 204 -18.84 1.08 1.86
CA ARG A 204 -19.91 0.27 2.46
C ARG A 204 -21.20 0.30 1.63
N VAL A 205 -21.66 1.48 1.25
CA VAL A 205 -22.88 1.64 0.43
C VAL A 205 -22.74 0.96 -0.93
N ARG A 206 -21.56 1.05 -1.57
CA ARG A 206 -21.30 0.38 -2.86
C ARG A 206 -21.34 -1.14 -2.74
N LEU A 207 -20.69 -1.70 -1.72
CA LEU A 207 -20.72 -3.14 -1.45
C LEU A 207 -22.13 -3.63 -1.12
N ASP A 208 -22.87 -2.87 -0.34
CA ASP A 208 -24.25 -3.22 0.05
C ASP A 208 -25.23 -3.08 -1.11
N ALA A 209 -25.11 -2.05 -1.95
CA ALA A 209 -26.05 -1.81 -3.06
C ALA A 209 -25.84 -2.73 -4.28
N ASP A 210 -24.71 -3.44 -4.36
CA ASP A 210 -24.43 -4.35 -5.48
C ASP A 210 -25.22 -5.66 -5.35
N LEU A 211 -26.27 -5.80 -6.18
CA LEU A 211 -27.20 -6.94 -6.14
C LEU A 211 -26.50 -8.30 -6.33
N HIS A 212 -25.42 -8.36 -7.11
CA HIS A 212 -24.69 -9.60 -7.33
C HIS A 212 -23.93 -10.00 -6.06
N THR A 213 -23.23 -9.04 -5.44
CA THR A 213 -22.55 -9.22 -4.15
C THR A 213 -23.52 -9.64 -3.07
N GLN A 214 -24.69 -9.00 -2.96
CA GLN A 214 -25.75 -9.44 -2.05
C GLN A 214 -26.12 -10.90 -2.27
N LYS A 215 -26.31 -11.33 -3.53
CA LYS A 215 -26.63 -12.72 -3.86
C LYS A 215 -25.51 -13.70 -3.48
N LEU A 216 -24.26 -13.30 -3.65
CA LEU A 216 -23.10 -14.11 -3.25
C LEU A 216 -23.02 -14.26 -1.73
N VAL A 217 -23.33 -13.21 -0.98
CA VAL A 217 -23.40 -13.26 0.50
C VAL A 217 -24.56 -14.15 0.95
N GLU A 218 -25.77 -13.94 0.43
CA GLU A 218 -26.96 -14.74 0.76
C GLU A 218 -26.77 -16.23 0.48
N THR A 219 -26.08 -16.57 -0.62
CA THR A 219 -25.84 -17.97 -1.01
C THR A 219 -24.59 -18.57 -0.37
N GLY A 220 -23.89 -17.81 0.50
CA GLY A 220 -22.71 -18.27 1.23
C GLY A 220 -21.53 -18.59 0.31
N VAL A 221 -21.34 -17.80 -0.74
CA VAL A 221 -20.12 -17.80 -1.58
C VAL A 221 -19.13 -16.77 -1.08
N VAL A 222 -19.63 -15.61 -0.63
CA VAL A 222 -18.84 -14.52 -0.05
C VAL A 222 -19.26 -14.29 1.38
N ASP A 223 -18.29 -13.96 2.23
CA ASP A 223 -18.52 -13.39 3.55
C ASP A 223 -17.95 -11.97 3.59
N ILE A 224 -18.68 -11.02 4.18
CA ILE A 224 -18.20 -9.64 4.37
C ILE A 224 -18.04 -9.41 5.86
N VAL A 225 -16.80 -9.10 6.26
CA VAL A 225 -16.42 -8.87 7.66
C VAL A 225 -15.98 -7.41 7.79
N SER A 226 -16.80 -6.57 8.42
CA SER A 226 -16.57 -5.14 8.62
C SER A 226 -16.01 -4.90 10.02
N ILE A 227 -14.80 -4.37 10.11
CA ILE A 227 -14.07 -4.18 11.37
C ILE A 227 -13.66 -2.73 11.53
N THR A 228 -13.97 -2.14 12.69
CA THR A 228 -13.55 -0.79 13.05
C THR A 228 -12.46 -0.82 14.13
N PRO A 229 -11.37 -0.04 13.99
CA PRO A 229 -10.32 0.08 14.99
C PRO A 229 -10.76 0.94 16.18
N THR A 230 -11.77 0.48 16.93
CA THR A 230 -12.29 1.14 18.13
C THR A 230 -12.63 0.11 19.21
N ASP A 231 -12.99 0.58 20.40
CA ASP A 231 -13.52 -0.25 21.48
C ASP A 231 -14.97 -0.69 21.16
N GLY A 232 -15.31 -1.93 21.46
CA GLY A 232 -16.67 -2.46 21.25
C GLY A 232 -17.77 -1.81 22.11
N THR A 233 -17.40 -0.94 23.04
CA THR A 233 -18.33 -0.13 23.84
C THR A 233 -18.46 1.31 23.36
N ASP A 234 -17.76 1.70 22.28
CA ASP A 234 -17.84 3.04 21.69
C ASP A 234 -19.28 3.37 21.23
N PRO A 235 -19.96 4.37 21.84
CA PRO A 235 -21.34 4.71 21.50
C PRO A 235 -21.53 5.19 20.06
N LEU A 236 -20.54 5.87 19.47
CA LEU A 236 -20.62 6.37 18.09
C LEU A 236 -20.59 5.21 17.10
N TRP A 237 -19.72 4.23 17.35
CA TRP A 237 -19.64 3.01 16.57
C TRP A 237 -20.90 2.15 16.69
N LEU A 238 -21.40 1.94 17.92
CA LEU A 238 -22.65 1.19 18.16
C LEU A 238 -23.85 1.83 17.42
N ASN A 239 -23.98 3.14 17.50
CA ASN A 239 -25.06 3.86 16.80
C ASN A 239 -24.91 3.78 15.27
N ALA A 240 -23.70 3.90 14.75
CA ALA A 240 -23.46 3.83 13.30
C ALA A 240 -23.74 2.43 12.74
N THR A 241 -23.31 1.37 13.45
CA THR A 241 -23.44 -0.02 13.02
C THR A 241 -24.87 -0.54 13.05
N ALA A 242 -25.79 0.11 13.76
CA ALA A 242 -27.22 -0.20 13.71
C ALA A 242 -27.82 -0.11 12.28
N SER A 243 -27.19 0.64 11.38
CA SER A 243 -27.58 0.78 9.97
C SER A 243 -26.85 -0.16 9.01
N TYR A 244 -25.95 -1.02 9.51
CA TYR A 244 -25.15 -1.88 8.67
C TYR A 244 -25.95 -3.11 8.23
N PRO A 245 -25.61 -3.74 7.09
CA PRO A 245 -26.31 -4.92 6.62
C PRO A 245 -26.20 -6.07 7.62
N THR A 246 -27.33 -6.64 8.01
CA THR A 246 -27.39 -7.75 8.98
C THR A 246 -26.79 -9.05 8.46
N SER A 247 -26.56 -9.14 7.15
CA SER A 247 -25.89 -10.26 6.49
C SER A 247 -24.35 -10.21 6.65
N TRP A 248 -23.79 -9.11 7.15
CA TRP A 248 -22.36 -8.95 7.35
C TRP A 248 -21.96 -9.31 8.79
N THR A 249 -20.73 -9.76 8.96
CA THR A 249 -20.11 -9.83 10.28
C THR A 249 -19.56 -8.45 10.61
N VAL A 250 -20.02 -7.83 11.70
CA VAL A 250 -19.57 -6.49 12.12
C VAL A 250 -18.85 -6.59 13.47
N GLY A 251 -17.74 -5.88 13.61
CA GLY A 251 -16.91 -5.95 14.81
C GLY A 251 -16.08 -4.71 15.08
N ALA A 252 -15.70 -4.56 16.35
CA ALA A 252 -14.73 -3.58 16.83
C ALA A 252 -13.47 -4.31 17.32
N ALA A 253 -12.29 -3.84 16.93
CA ALA A 253 -11.00 -4.41 17.31
C ALA A 253 -9.97 -3.27 17.47
N PRO A 254 -9.71 -2.77 18.69
CA PRO A 254 -8.94 -1.54 18.90
C PRO A 254 -7.48 -1.63 18.43
N ASP A 255 -6.85 -2.80 18.60
CA ASP A 255 -5.42 -3.03 18.27
C ASP A 255 -5.24 -3.72 16.91
N ILE A 256 -6.20 -3.57 15.99
CA ILE A 256 -6.19 -4.30 14.71
C ILE A 256 -5.06 -3.84 13.77
N ASP A 257 -4.55 -2.63 13.94
CA ASP A 257 -3.41 -2.06 13.23
C ASP A 257 -2.07 -2.75 13.59
N GLU A 258 -2.00 -3.43 14.74
CA GLU A 258 -0.87 -4.30 15.10
C GLU A 258 -0.87 -5.64 14.33
N VAL A 259 -2.01 -6.00 13.72
CA VAL A 259 -2.20 -7.29 13.02
C VAL A 259 -2.31 -7.10 11.51
N TYR A 260 -3.05 -6.09 11.07
CA TYR A 260 -3.30 -5.77 9.67
C TYR A 260 -2.77 -4.39 9.33
N ASP A 261 -2.19 -4.27 8.13
CA ASP A 261 -1.81 -2.95 7.63
C ASP A 261 -3.06 -2.23 7.10
N ILE A 262 -3.58 -1.34 7.94
CA ILE A 262 -4.77 -0.53 7.69
C ILE A 262 -4.44 0.96 7.64
N ARG A 263 -3.20 1.32 7.27
CA ARG A 263 -2.74 2.73 7.25
C ARG A 263 -3.61 3.63 6.36
N ARG A 264 -4.22 3.06 5.31
CA ARG A 264 -5.22 3.73 4.49
C ARG A 264 -6.62 3.34 4.96
N SER A 265 -7.55 4.29 4.97
CA SER A 265 -8.94 4.04 5.36
C SER A 265 -9.88 4.54 4.26
N PRO A 266 -10.75 3.68 3.70
CA PRO A 266 -10.91 2.26 4.02
C PRO A 266 -9.72 1.40 3.58
N THR A 267 -9.60 0.21 4.17
CA THR A 267 -8.76 -0.87 3.63
C THR A 267 -9.60 -2.13 3.48
N LEU A 268 -9.61 -2.70 2.28
CA LEU A 268 -10.27 -3.95 1.94
C LEU A 268 -9.23 -5.01 1.59
N TYR A 269 -9.38 -6.18 2.20
CA TYR A 269 -8.67 -7.40 1.83
C TYR A 269 -9.64 -8.38 1.19
N LEU A 270 -9.24 -8.96 0.05
CA LEU A 270 -9.92 -10.12 -0.53
C LEU A 270 -9.13 -11.37 -0.20
N ILE A 271 -9.76 -12.31 0.49
CA ILE A 271 -9.14 -13.54 0.99
C ILE A 271 -9.85 -14.72 0.34
N ASP A 272 -9.08 -15.61 -0.28
CA ASP A 272 -9.66 -16.78 -0.96
C ASP A 272 -10.01 -17.94 -0.01
N HIS A 273 -10.55 -19.02 -0.58
CA HIS A 273 -10.92 -20.25 0.12
C HIS A 273 -9.72 -21.04 0.68
N GLN A 274 -8.47 -20.63 0.42
CA GLN A 274 -7.28 -21.18 1.06
C GLN A 274 -6.82 -20.30 2.24
N GLY A 275 -7.54 -19.19 2.49
CA GLY A 275 -7.20 -18.19 3.49
C GLY A 275 -6.07 -17.27 3.04
N LEU A 276 -5.74 -17.24 1.74
CA LEU A 276 -4.66 -16.43 1.21
C LEU A 276 -5.20 -15.07 0.75
N ILE A 277 -4.46 -14.01 1.08
CA ILE A 277 -4.76 -12.65 0.63
C ILE A 277 -4.50 -12.57 -0.89
N GLN A 278 -5.52 -12.22 -1.65
CA GLN A 278 -5.44 -12.03 -3.10
C GLN A 278 -5.37 -10.57 -3.50
N LEU A 279 -6.00 -9.69 -2.72
CA LEU A 279 -6.01 -8.24 -2.94
C LEU A 279 -5.97 -7.51 -1.60
N LYS A 280 -5.27 -6.37 -1.60
CA LYS A 280 -5.36 -5.31 -0.59
C LYS A 280 -5.57 -3.98 -1.32
N THR A 281 -6.63 -3.24 -1.01
CA THR A 281 -6.99 -2.01 -1.72
C THR A 281 -7.82 -1.08 -0.83
N ASP A 282 -7.84 0.21 -1.14
CA ASP A 282 -8.78 1.20 -0.61
C ASP A 282 -9.98 1.43 -1.54
N ASN A 283 -10.01 0.75 -2.70
CA ASN A 283 -10.99 0.93 -3.74
C ASN A 283 -12.01 -0.22 -3.77
N ALA A 284 -13.23 0.04 -3.29
CA ALA A 284 -14.32 -0.94 -3.28
C ALA A 284 -14.67 -1.47 -4.69
N GLU A 285 -14.55 -0.65 -5.74
CA GLU A 285 -14.79 -1.06 -7.11
C GLU A 285 -13.85 -2.16 -7.58
N ALA A 286 -12.60 -2.17 -7.12
CA ALA A 286 -11.66 -3.23 -7.46
C ALA A 286 -12.13 -4.58 -6.87
N VAL A 287 -12.68 -4.56 -5.65
CA VAL A 287 -13.28 -5.74 -5.01
C VAL A 287 -14.53 -6.18 -5.77
N LEU A 288 -15.47 -5.27 -6.04
CA LEU A 288 -16.71 -5.55 -6.78
C LEU A 288 -16.43 -6.15 -8.17
N SER A 289 -15.46 -5.59 -8.89
CA SER A 289 -15.02 -6.11 -10.19
C SER A 289 -14.57 -7.57 -10.11
N ILE A 290 -13.80 -7.93 -9.08
CA ILE A 290 -13.39 -9.33 -8.86
C ILE A 290 -14.59 -10.20 -8.48
N LEU A 291 -15.48 -9.72 -7.60
CA LEU A 291 -16.66 -10.47 -7.17
C LEU A 291 -17.64 -10.76 -8.32
N SER A 292 -17.68 -9.91 -9.34
CA SER A 292 -18.51 -10.13 -10.54
C SER A 292 -18.19 -11.43 -11.30
N ALA A 293 -16.96 -11.96 -11.14
CA ALA A 293 -16.54 -13.23 -11.75
C ALA A 293 -17.00 -14.46 -10.96
N PHE A 294 -17.52 -14.30 -9.74
CA PHE A 294 -18.04 -15.40 -8.93
C PHE A 294 -19.49 -15.71 -9.27
N HIS A 295 -19.89 -16.97 -9.04
CA HIS A 295 -21.26 -17.42 -9.28
C HIS A 295 -21.94 -17.82 -7.97
N PRO A 296 -23.18 -17.36 -7.72
CA PRO A 296 -23.97 -17.80 -6.59
C PRO A 296 -24.13 -19.32 -6.56
N LYS A 297 -24.13 -19.92 -5.37
CA LYS A 297 -24.50 -21.34 -5.23
C LYS A 297 -25.96 -21.49 -5.67
N ARG A 298 -26.26 -22.56 -6.42
CA ARG A 298 -27.65 -22.87 -6.79
C ARG A 298 -28.46 -23.09 -5.52
N THR A 299 -29.43 -22.22 -5.27
CA THR A 299 -30.44 -22.48 -4.24
C THR A 299 -31.23 -23.72 -4.68
N PRO A 300 -31.37 -24.76 -3.84
CA PRO A 300 -32.23 -25.89 -4.17
C PRO A 300 -33.62 -25.36 -4.54
N ALA A 301 -34.17 -25.84 -5.66
CA ALA A 301 -35.55 -25.49 -6.02
C ALA A 301 -36.46 -25.85 -4.85
N ALA A 302 -37.31 -24.92 -4.42
CA ALA A 302 -38.32 -25.21 -3.41
C ALA A 302 -39.10 -26.45 -3.85
N PRO A 303 -39.35 -27.42 -2.95
CA PRO A 303 -40.16 -28.58 -3.30
C PRO A 303 -41.51 -28.07 -3.81
N LYS A 304 -41.88 -28.49 -5.03
CA LYS A 304 -43.21 -28.22 -5.56
C LYS A 304 -44.22 -28.81 -4.57
N GLN A 305 -45.04 -27.95 -3.97
CA GLN A 305 -46.21 -28.36 -3.19
C GLN A 305 -47.25 -29.01 -4.11
#